data_AF-A0AAN7C244-F1
#
_entry.id   AF-A0AAN7C244-F1
#
_cell.length_a   1.000
_cell.length_b   1.000
_cell.length_c   1.000
_cell.angle_alpha   90.00
_cell.angle_beta   90.00
_cell.angle_gamma   90.00
#
_symmetry.space_group_name_H-M   'P 1'
#
loop_
_entity.id
_entity.type
_entity.pdbx_description
1 polymer ?
#
loop_
_entity_poly.entity_id
_entity_poly.type
_entity_poly.pdbx_seq_one_letter_code
_entity_poly.pdbx_strand_id
1 'polypeptide(L)'
;QLKPVYLAVGALDECAQGRPELIHLISTSLTLSQKVKWLLSSRPEVDLLAELKGPGTNFTDASNSLVELDTQRLTEPVNAYIDHKLIALRCRKGYNDSVLAEVSREVRQRAENTFLWVALAFKVLDTVHGRYAVKRITEMPPSLSELYDHMMARIEAGQMIEPQDCKTVLVVTSLAFRPLSISELSVLADLPSDVAETAIEMCGSFLTLTKGTVNLIHQSAKDYLEKNYKSRLQPDGPAQGHAEISRRSIDAMSSMPRQNMYNLDLGFKPENMAPPDPDPLAPIRYSCVYWPDHLCSLNTCQRELTDDGKVFEFLKKYFLRWLESLSLLGNLSGGLLSIRKLLHVAQVC
;
A
#
# COMPACT_ATOMS: atom_id res chain seq x y z
N GLN A 1 10.03 31.29 26.94
CA GLN A 1 9.68 31.45 25.51
C GLN A 1 9.58 30.07 24.86
N LEU A 2 8.50 29.77 24.14
CA LEU A 2 8.39 28.52 23.37
C LEU A 2 9.39 28.52 22.20
N LYS A 3 10.06 27.39 21.95
CA LYS A 3 11.00 27.21 20.82
C LYS A 3 10.24 26.92 19.51
N PRO A 4 10.84 27.20 18.34
CA PRO A 4 10.26 26.77 17.06
C PRO A 4 10.15 25.24 16.97
N VAL A 5 9.10 24.76 16.31
CA VAL A 5 8.86 23.35 16.00
C VAL A 5 8.82 23.20 14.49
N TYR A 6 9.53 22.20 13.99
CA TYR A 6 9.59 21.86 12.56
C TYR A 6 8.85 20.55 12.35
N LEU A 7 7.90 20.54 11.42
CA LEU A 7 7.10 19.40 11.05
C LEU A 7 7.39 19.09 9.58
N ALA A 8 7.69 17.83 9.28
CA ALA A 8 7.96 17.38 7.91
C ALA A 8 6.88 16.38 7.48
N VAL A 9 6.25 16.64 6.33
CA VAL A 9 5.28 15.74 5.70
C VAL A 9 5.83 15.32 4.35
N GLY A 10 6.12 14.02 4.26
CA GLY A 10 6.53 13.36 3.03
C GLY A 10 5.35 13.10 2.11
N ALA A 11 5.52 13.30 0.80
CA ALA A 11 4.60 12.85 -0.25
C ALA A 11 3.11 13.11 0.05
N LEU A 12 2.78 14.39 0.30
CA LEU A 12 1.44 14.81 0.70
C LEU A 12 0.35 14.44 -0.32
N ASP A 13 0.72 14.28 -1.59
CA ASP A 13 -0.17 13.82 -2.64
C ASP A 13 -0.61 12.35 -2.49
N GLU A 14 0.17 11.53 -1.76
CA GLU A 14 -0.10 10.11 -1.51
C GLU A 14 -1.08 9.88 -0.35
N CYS A 15 -1.52 10.95 0.34
CA CYS A 15 -2.51 10.87 1.41
C CYS A 15 -3.88 10.44 0.89
N ALA A 16 -4.18 9.14 1.00
CA ALA A 16 -5.46 8.57 0.56
C ALA A 16 -6.66 8.99 1.42
N GLN A 17 -6.46 9.34 2.69
CA GLN A 17 -7.51 9.76 3.63
C GLN A 17 -7.02 10.93 4.50
N GLY A 18 -7.93 11.82 4.93
CA GLY A 18 -7.62 12.88 5.89
C GLY A 18 -6.81 14.06 5.32
N ARG A 19 -6.58 14.08 4.00
CA ARG A 19 -5.79 15.14 3.35
C ARG A 19 -6.43 16.53 3.50
N PRO A 20 -7.75 16.74 3.27
CA PRO A 20 -8.36 18.05 3.47
C PRO A 20 -8.19 18.58 4.91
N GLU A 21 -8.32 17.70 5.90
CA GLU A 21 -8.15 18.02 7.32
C GLU A 21 -6.69 18.37 7.63
N LEU A 22 -5.74 17.64 7.06
CA LEU A 22 -4.31 17.93 7.20
C LEU A 22 -3.94 19.26 6.56
N ILE A 23 -4.42 19.54 5.34
CA ILE A 23 -4.24 20.84 4.68
C ILE A 23 -4.83 21.95 5.54
N HIS A 24 -6.04 21.77 6.07
CA HIS A 24 -6.67 22.74 6.95
C HIS A 24 -5.87 22.97 8.24
N LEU A 25 -5.31 21.91 8.83
CA LEU A 25 -4.43 22.01 10.00
C LEU A 25 -3.16 22.80 9.69
N ILE A 26 -2.49 22.50 8.56
CA ILE A 26 -1.29 23.21 8.11
C ILE A 26 -1.61 24.70 7.94
N SER A 27 -2.64 25.04 7.16
CA SER A 27 -3.04 26.42 6.91
C SER A 27 -3.40 27.16 8.19
N THR A 28 -4.17 26.53 9.08
CA THR A 28 -4.55 27.11 10.39
C THR A 28 -3.32 27.30 11.29
N SER A 29 -2.39 26.36 11.33
CA SER A 29 -1.20 26.48 12.18
C SER A 29 -0.27 27.62 11.75
N LEU A 30 -0.18 27.87 10.44
CA LEU A 30 0.63 28.94 9.86
C LEU A 30 0.08 30.34 10.19
N THR A 31 -1.24 30.48 10.37
CA THR A 31 -1.85 31.75 10.80
C THR A 31 -1.74 31.97 12.30
N LEU A 32 -1.82 30.89 13.10
CA LEU A 32 -1.80 30.96 14.56
C LEU A 32 -0.41 31.21 15.16
N SER A 33 0.66 30.71 14.53
CA SER A 33 2.01 30.85 15.10
C SER A 33 3.15 30.83 14.09
N GLN A 34 4.04 31.81 14.18
CA GLN A 34 5.31 31.84 13.43
C GLN A 34 6.34 30.82 13.93
N LYS A 35 6.06 30.13 15.04
CA LYS A 35 6.95 29.12 15.63
C LYS A 35 6.74 27.73 15.05
N VAL A 36 5.66 27.49 14.31
CA VAL A 36 5.45 26.24 13.58
C VAL A 36 5.95 26.41 12.17
N LYS A 37 6.85 25.53 11.73
CA LYS A 37 7.44 25.51 10.39
C LYS A 37 7.16 24.16 9.75
N TRP A 38 6.64 24.17 8.52
CA TRP A 38 6.34 22.96 7.77
C TRP A 38 7.32 22.77 6.62
N LEU A 39 7.80 21.54 6.45
CA LEU A 39 8.49 21.07 5.26
C LEU A 39 7.58 20.06 4.58
N LEU A 40 7.11 20.38 3.38
CA LEU A 40 6.20 19.53 2.63
C LEU A 40 6.90 19.04 1.37
N SER A 41 6.61 17.81 0.96
CA SER A 41 6.97 17.29 -0.35
C SER A 41 5.73 16.74 -1.03
N SER A 42 5.64 16.90 -2.34
CA SER A 42 4.55 16.42 -3.16
C SER A 42 5.02 16.29 -4.60
N ARG A 43 4.31 15.47 -5.36
CA ARG A 43 4.40 15.45 -6.81
C ARG A 43 4.02 16.80 -7.45
N PRO A 44 4.67 17.22 -8.55
CA PRO A 44 4.46 18.51 -9.20
C PRO A 44 3.08 18.66 -9.85
N GLU A 45 2.39 17.54 -10.13
CA GLU A 45 1.02 17.54 -10.69
C GLU A 45 -0.02 18.07 -9.69
N VAL A 46 0.34 18.14 -8.40
CA VAL A 46 -0.50 18.68 -7.34
C VAL A 46 -0.12 20.11 -7.03
N ASP A 47 -1.03 21.05 -7.26
CA ASP A 47 -0.85 22.45 -6.88
C ASP A 47 -1.11 22.65 -5.37
N LEU A 48 -0.11 22.30 -4.56
CA LEU A 48 -0.14 22.51 -3.11
C LEU A 48 -0.35 23.96 -2.73
N LEU A 49 0.16 24.90 -3.53
CA LEU A 49 0.02 26.33 -3.22
C LEU A 49 -1.43 26.77 -3.38
N ALA A 50 -2.15 26.26 -4.39
CA ALA A 50 -3.58 26.48 -4.51
C ALA A 50 -4.36 25.86 -3.35
N GLU A 51 -4.04 24.63 -2.93
CA GLU A 51 -4.73 23.96 -1.82
C GLU A 51 -4.51 24.65 -0.47
N LEU A 52 -3.32 25.23 -0.25
CA LEU A 52 -3.00 25.93 0.98
C LEU A 52 -3.52 27.39 1.01
N LYS A 53 -3.83 27.99 -0.14
CA LYS A 53 -4.44 29.32 -0.25
C LYS A 53 -5.90 29.31 0.21
N GLY A 54 -6.11 29.40 1.51
CA GLY A 54 -7.43 29.62 2.11
C GLY A 54 -7.84 31.11 2.13
N PRO A 55 -9.13 31.42 2.36
CA PRO A 55 -9.58 32.79 2.57
C PRO A 55 -8.92 33.38 3.83
N GLY A 56 -8.07 34.39 3.65
CA GLY A 56 -7.39 35.12 4.73
C GLY A 56 -5.91 34.80 4.95
N THR A 57 -5.32 33.88 4.17
CA THR A 57 -3.88 33.58 4.26
C THR A 57 -3.07 34.39 3.25
N ASN A 58 -2.25 35.34 3.72
CA ASN A 58 -1.25 36.04 2.90
C ASN A 58 -0.07 35.10 2.59
N PHE A 59 -0.26 34.17 1.65
CA PHE A 59 0.72 33.17 1.24
C PHE A 59 1.83 33.70 0.31
N THR A 60 2.07 35.01 0.28
CA THR A 60 3.01 35.65 -0.65
C THR A 60 4.47 35.22 -0.47
N ASP A 61 4.84 34.68 0.70
CA ASP A 61 6.20 34.19 0.98
C ASP A 61 6.45 32.72 0.61
N ALA A 62 5.41 31.91 0.40
CA ALA A 62 5.59 30.47 0.15
C ALA A 62 6.03 30.15 -1.27
N SER A 63 5.66 30.96 -2.27
CA SER A 63 6.16 30.83 -3.64
C SER A 63 7.68 30.97 -3.71
N ASN A 64 8.28 31.77 -2.83
CA ASN A 64 9.74 31.91 -2.72
C ASN A 64 10.42 30.75 -1.97
N SER A 65 9.64 29.87 -1.34
CA SER A 65 10.13 28.71 -0.56
C SER A 65 9.88 27.38 -1.28
N LEU A 66 9.23 27.40 -2.45
CA LEU A 66 9.03 26.21 -3.27
C LEU A 66 10.35 25.83 -3.92
N VAL A 67 10.79 24.59 -3.69
CA VAL A 67 11.96 24.02 -4.34
C VAL A 67 11.49 22.91 -5.26
N GLU A 68 11.49 23.18 -6.57
CA GLU A 68 11.26 22.16 -7.57
C GLU A 68 12.55 21.35 -7.80
N LEU A 69 12.42 20.04 -7.67
CA LEU A 69 13.50 19.10 -7.95
C LEU A 69 13.41 18.66 -9.42
N ASP A 70 14.18 19.32 -10.27
CA ASP A 70 14.33 18.94 -11.68
C ASP A 70 15.10 17.61 -11.80
N THR A 71 14.62 16.69 -12.65
CA THR A 71 15.24 15.39 -12.94
C THR A 71 16.66 15.52 -13.49
N GLN A 72 17.00 16.63 -14.15
CA GLN A 72 18.38 16.89 -14.60
C GLN A 72 19.33 17.13 -13.42
N ARG A 73 18.83 17.76 -12.34
CA ARG A 73 19.60 17.99 -11.10
C ARG A 73 19.82 16.71 -10.29
N LEU A 74 19.11 15.62 -10.62
CA LEU A 74 19.28 14.33 -9.95
C LEU A 74 20.42 13.48 -10.54
N THR A 75 20.99 13.86 -11.68
CA THR A 75 22.06 13.09 -12.34
C THR A 75 23.26 12.83 -11.42
N GLU A 76 23.82 13.87 -10.80
CA GLU A 76 24.96 13.74 -9.88
C GLU A 76 24.61 12.96 -8.60
N PRO A 77 23.52 13.28 -7.87
CA PRO A 77 23.07 12.48 -6.73
C PRO A 77 22.85 10.99 -7.02
N VAL A 78 22.20 10.67 -8.16
CA VAL A 78 21.95 9.28 -8.57
C VAL A 78 23.25 8.59 -8.91
N ASN A 79 24.15 9.26 -9.62
CA ASN A 79 25.49 8.75 -9.92
C ASN A 79 26.29 8.44 -8.65
N ALA A 80 26.26 9.33 -7.65
CA ALA A 80 26.89 9.10 -6.36
C ALA A 80 26.26 7.91 -5.61
N TYR A 81 24.93 7.74 -5.70
CA TYR A 81 24.25 6.58 -5.14
C TYR A 81 24.63 5.27 -5.83
N ILE A 82 24.77 5.28 -7.17
CA ILE A 82 25.28 4.14 -7.95
C ILE A 82 26.69 3.78 -7.47
N ASP A 83 27.58 4.76 -7.33
CA ASP A 83 28.95 4.53 -6.86
C ASP A 83 28.98 3.90 -5.46
N HIS A 84 28.15 4.42 -4.54
CA HIS A 84 27.99 3.84 -3.22
C HIS A 84 27.54 2.37 -3.28
N LYS A 85 26.55 2.07 -4.14
CA LYS A 85 26.03 0.71 -4.32
C LYS A 85 27.04 -0.24 -4.96
N LEU A 86 27.86 0.23 -5.90
CA LEU A 86 28.96 -0.55 -6.50
C LEU A 86 30.02 -0.92 -5.47
N ILE A 87 30.36 -0.02 -4.55
CA ILE A 87 31.30 -0.31 -3.46
C ILE A 87 30.78 -1.48 -2.61
N ALA A 88 29.49 -1.53 -2.32
CA ALA A 88 28.89 -2.63 -1.56
C ALA A 88 28.95 -3.99 -2.29
N LEU A 89 29.05 -4.01 -3.62
CA LEU A 89 29.19 -5.25 -4.40
C LEU A 89 30.63 -5.77 -4.47
N ARG A 90 31.66 -4.94 -4.23
CA ARG A 90 33.08 -5.34 -4.31
C ARG A 90 33.43 -6.56 -3.46
N CYS A 91 32.80 -6.69 -2.29
CA CYS A 91 33.06 -7.80 -1.38
C CYS A 91 32.36 -9.11 -1.79
N ARG A 92 31.54 -9.12 -2.86
CA ARG A 92 30.78 -10.30 -3.29
C ARG A 92 31.54 -11.13 -4.32
N LYS A 93 31.22 -12.43 -4.35
CA LYS A 93 31.87 -13.40 -5.25
C LYS A 93 31.67 -13.02 -6.72
N GLY A 94 32.77 -12.95 -7.45
CA GLY A 94 32.78 -12.68 -8.90
C GLY A 94 32.72 -11.21 -9.31
N TYR A 95 32.67 -10.27 -8.35
CA TYR A 95 32.68 -8.83 -8.63
C TYR A 95 34.10 -8.27 -8.60
N ASN A 96 34.83 -8.45 -9.71
CA ASN A 96 36.13 -7.80 -9.92
C ASN A 96 35.94 -6.40 -10.56
N ASP A 97 37.03 -5.64 -10.67
CA ASP A 97 36.98 -4.26 -11.18
C ASP A 97 36.41 -4.16 -12.59
N SER A 98 36.68 -5.14 -13.46
CA SER A 98 36.13 -5.18 -14.82
C SER A 98 34.62 -5.39 -14.82
N VAL A 99 34.10 -6.31 -14.00
CA VAL A 99 32.65 -6.55 -13.86
C VAL A 99 31.97 -5.30 -13.28
N LEU A 100 32.57 -4.66 -12.28
CA LEU A 100 32.00 -3.47 -11.64
C LEU A 100 31.97 -2.27 -12.61
N ALA A 101 33.00 -2.09 -13.43
CA ALA A 101 33.03 -1.06 -14.46
C ALA A 101 31.89 -1.26 -15.48
N GLU A 102 31.68 -2.50 -15.92
CA GLU A 102 30.62 -2.83 -16.87
C GLU A 102 29.22 -2.66 -16.26
N VAL A 103 29.02 -3.13 -15.01
CA VAL A 103 27.76 -2.93 -14.27
C VAL A 103 27.49 -1.43 -14.08
N SER A 104 28.51 -0.64 -13.73
CA SER A 104 28.40 0.82 -13.59
C SER A 104 27.89 1.46 -14.89
N ARG A 105 28.47 1.08 -16.04
CA ARG A 105 28.07 1.59 -17.35
C ARG A 105 26.61 1.25 -17.65
N GLU A 106 26.22 -0.01 -17.52
CA GLU A 106 24.87 -0.46 -17.84
C GLU A 106 23.81 0.16 -16.92
N VAL A 107 24.07 0.26 -15.61
CA VAL A 107 23.14 0.88 -14.66
C VAL A 107 22.95 2.36 -14.97
N ARG A 108 24.05 3.11 -15.19
CA ARG A 108 23.98 4.56 -15.48
C ARG A 108 23.22 4.85 -16.77
N GLN A 109 23.34 3.99 -17.78
CA GLN A 109 22.63 4.14 -19.04
C GLN A 109 21.12 3.90 -18.91
N ARG A 110 20.69 3.03 -17.97
CA ARG A 110 19.30 2.55 -17.88
C ARG A 110 18.47 3.20 -16.77
N ALA A 111 19.12 3.72 -15.74
CA ALA A 111 18.46 4.23 -14.55
C ALA A 111 17.63 5.50 -14.78
N GLU A 112 17.91 6.26 -15.85
CA GLU A 112 17.19 7.51 -16.19
C GLU A 112 17.01 8.44 -14.97
N ASN A 113 18.09 8.64 -14.20
CA ASN A 113 18.09 9.43 -12.96
C ASN A 113 17.05 9.00 -11.90
N THR A 114 16.65 7.72 -11.89
CA THR A 114 15.67 7.17 -10.95
C THR A 114 16.34 6.35 -9.85
N PHE A 115 16.37 6.87 -8.62
CA PHE A 115 16.91 6.17 -7.46
C PHE A 115 16.28 4.78 -7.25
N LEU A 116 14.96 4.67 -7.43
CA LEU A 116 14.24 3.41 -7.25
C LEU A 116 14.69 2.35 -8.26
N TRP A 117 14.84 2.69 -9.53
CA TRP A 117 15.34 1.76 -10.55
C TRP A 117 16.72 1.22 -10.15
N VAL A 118 17.62 2.10 -9.71
CA VAL A 118 18.94 1.71 -9.19
C VAL A 118 18.78 0.76 -7.99
N ALA A 119 17.95 1.10 -7.01
CA ALA A 119 17.72 0.25 -5.85
C ALA A 119 17.22 -1.15 -6.24
N LEU A 120 16.30 -1.25 -7.21
CA LEU A 120 15.77 -2.51 -7.71
C LEU A 120 16.83 -3.33 -8.46
N ALA A 121 17.61 -2.68 -9.32
CA ALA A 121 18.72 -3.32 -10.04
C ALA A 121 19.75 -3.92 -9.07
N PHE A 122 20.14 -3.16 -8.04
CA PHE A 122 21.09 -3.66 -7.04
C PHE A 122 20.49 -4.74 -6.14
N LYS A 123 19.19 -4.72 -5.85
CA LYS A 123 18.51 -5.82 -5.15
C LYS A 123 18.58 -7.13 -5.93
N VAL A 124 18.47 -7.08 -7.27
CA VAL A 124 18.70 -8.25 -8.13
C VAL A 124 20.15 -8.69 -8.04
N LEU A 125 21.10 -7.76 -8.23
CA LEU A 125 22.53 -8.05 -8.22
C LEU A 125 23.03 -8.61 -6.89
N ASP A 126 22.41 -8.24 -5.78
CA ASP A 126 22.78 -8.76 -4.46
C ASP A 126 22.79 -10.29 -4.41
N THR A 127 21.89 -10.96 -5.13
CA THR A 127 21.79 -12.43 -5.13
C THR A 127 22.55 -13.11 -6.26
N VAL A 128 23.16 -12.33 -7.17
CA VAL A 128 23.73 -12.83 -8.41
C VAL A 128 25.25 -12.88 -8.30
N HIS A 129 25.87 -13.98 -8.74
CA HIS A 129 27.32 -14.07 -8.86
C HIS A 129 27.82 -13.11 -9.96
N GLY A 130 28.91 -12.36 -9.71
CA GLY A 130 29.34 -11.27 -10.60
C GLY A 130 29.54 -11.66 -12.08
N ARG A 131 29.94 -12.91 -12.36
CA ARG A 131 30.01 -13.47 -13.73
C ARG A 131 28.72 -13.35 -14.56
N TYR A 132 27.56 -13.24 -13.91
CA TYR A 132 26.24 -13.14 -14.54
C TYR A 132 25.60 -11.76 -14.33
N ALA A 133 26.25 -10.85 -13.59
CA ALA A 133 25.69 -9.57 -13.18
C ALA A 133 25.33 -8.70 -14.40
N VAL A 134 26.28 -8.55 -15.33
CA VAL A 134 26.08 -7.74 -16.55
C VAL A 134 24.89 -8.27 -17.34
N LYS A 135 24.85 -9.59 -17.59
CA LYS A 135 23.72 -10.23 -18.28
C LYS A 135 22.38 -9.92 -17.59
N ARG A 136 22.32 -10.00 -16.26
CA ARG A 136 21.09 -9.73 -15.51
C ARG A 136 20.67 -8.26 -15.57
N ILE A 137 21.61 -7.32 -15.56
CA ILE A 137 21.29 -5.91 -15.75
C ILE A 137 20.84 -5.61 -17.18
N THR A 138 21.45 -6.24 -18.19
CA THR A 138 21.03 -6.03 -19.59
C THR A 138 19.65 -6.60 -19.91
N GLU A 139 19.19 -7.59 -19.13
CA GLU A 139 17.82 -8.12 -19.20
C GLU A 139 16.79 -7.18 -18.54
N MET A 140 17.23 -6.25 -17.68
CA MET A 140 16.37 -5.23 -17.10
C MET A 140 16.19 -4.08 -18.08
N PRO A 141 14.95 -3.75 -18.47
CA PRO A 141 14.72 -2.68 -19.42
C PRO A 141 15.01 -1.30 -18.80
N PRO A 142 15.35 -0.30 -19.63
CA PRO A 142 15.47 1.11 -19.21
C PRO A 142 14.16 1.63 -18.60
N SER A 143 14.26 2.68 -17.79
CA SER A 143 13.13 3.32 -17.13
C SER A 143 12.40 2.43 -16.11
N LEU A 144 11.67 3.07 -15.19
CA LEU A 144 10.90 2.35 -14.19
C LEU A 144 9.63 1.70 -14.75
N SER A 145 9.00 2.30 -15.77
CA SER A 145 7.76 1.76 -16.36
C SER A 145 8.01 0.45 -17.09
N GLU A 146 9.02 0.41 -17.97
CA GLU A 146 9.33 -0.83 -18.69
C GLU A 146 9.81 -1.91 -17.73
N LEU A 147 10.48 -1.54 -16.63
CA LEU A 147 10.89 -2.49 -15.59
C LEU A 147 9.68 -3.16 -14.96
N TYR A 148 8.63 -2.40 -14.63
CA TYR A 148 7.38 -2.97 -14.15
C TYR A 148 6.70 -3.87 -15.19
N ASP A 149 6.71 -3.50 -16.48
CA ASP A 149 6.19 -4.36 -17.55
C ASP A 149 6.95 -5.69 -17.65
N HIS A 150 8.27 -5.65 -17.57
CA HIS A 150 9.11 -6.84 -17.57
C HIS A 150 8.84 -7.72 -16.35
N MET A 151 8.68 -7.13 -15.17
CA MET A 151 8.33 -7.88 -13.96
C MET A 151 6.95 -8.52 -14.06
N MET A 152 5.95 -7.79 -14.57
CA MET A 152 4.61 -8.33 -14.77
C MET A 152 4.60 -9.47 -15.79
N ALA A 153 5.36 -9.36 -16.89
CA ALA A 153 5.51 -10.44 -17.86
C ALA A 153 6.12 -11.72 -17.25
N ARG A 154 7.05 -11.58 -16.30
CA ARG A 154 7.61 -12.72 -15.56
C ARG A 154 6.57 -13.38 -14.63
N ILE A 155 5.71 -12.59 -13.99
CA ILE A 155 4.58 -13.12 -13.21
C ILE A 155 3.64 -13.90 -14.13
N GLU A 156 3.33 -13.34 -15.30
CA GLU A 156 2.42 -13.92 -16.29
C GLU A 156 2.95 -15.20 -16.95
N ALA A 157 4.27 -15.35 -17.05
CA ALA A 157 4.89 -16.55 -17.59
C ALA A 157 4.64 -17.80 -16.74
N GLY A 158 4.38 -17.63 -15.43
CA GLY A 158 4.18 -18.73 -14.48
C GLY A 158 5.46 -19.51 -14.22
N GLN A 159 5.85 -19.66 -12.95
CA GLN A 159 7.03 -20.47 -12.60
C GLN A 159 6.72 -21.48 -11.49
N MET A 160 6.39 -21.00 -10.28
CA MET A 160 6.18 -21.86 -9.11
C MET A 160 4.69 -22.08 -8.79
N ILE A 161 3.87 -21.06 -9.01
CA ILE A 161 2.43 -21.08 -8.78
C ILE A 161 1.69 -20.50 -10.00
N GLU A 162 0.37 -20.63 -10.00
CA GLU A 162 -0.48 -20.07 -11.04
C GLU A 162 -0.32 -18.54 -11.11
N PRO A 163 -0.14 -17.95 -12.31
CA PRO A 163 -0.04 -16.50 -12.46
C PRO A 163 -1.19 -15.73 -11.82
N GLN A 164 -2.38 -16.34 -11.79
CA GLN A 164 -3.58 -15.74 -11.21
C GLN A 164 -3.48 -15.54 -9.70
N ASP A 165 -2.74 -16.38 -8.98
CA ASP A 165 -2.55 -16.24 -7.53
C ASP A 165 -1.72 -15.00 -7.22
N CYS A 166 -0.62 -14.80 -7.95
CA CYS A 166 0.20 -13.58 -7.89
C CYS A 166 -0.62 -12.33 -8.25
N LYS A 167 -1.41 -12.38 -9.33
CA LYS A 167 -2.26 -11.27 -9.75
C LYS A 167 -3.32 -10.93 -8.69
N THR A 168 -3.91 -11.95 -8.06
CA THR A 168 -4.87 -11.78 -6.97
C THR A 168 -4.21 -11.12 -5.76
N VAL A 169 -3.00 -11.53 -5.38
CA VAL A 169 -2.23 -10.87 -4.32
C VAL A 169 -1.93 -9.40 -4.65
N LEU A 170 -1.56 -9.08 -5.90
CA LEU A 170 -1.37 -7.70 -6.34
C LEU A 170 -2.66 -6.88 -6.28
N VAL A 171 -3.79 -7.43 -6.73
CA VAL A 171 -5.11 -6.80 -6.64
C VAL A 171 -5.44 -6.48 -5.18
N VAL A 172 -5.41 -7.49 -4.31
CA VAL A 172 -5.74 -7.33 -2.89
C VAL A 172 -4.84 -6.29 -2.23
N THR A 173 -3.53 -6.36 -2.45
CA THR A 173 -2.59 -5.40 -1.85
C THR A 173 -2.82 -3.98 -2.40
N SER A 174 -3.10 -3.84 -3.70
CA SER A 174 -3.30 -2.53 -4.33
C SER A 174 -4.57 -1.81 -3.88
N LEU A 175 -5.63 -2.56 -3.61
CA LEU A 175 -6.94 -2.02 -3.20
C LEU A 175 -7.09 -1.91 -1.68
N ALA A 176 -6.16 -2.48 -0.91
CA ALA A 176 -6.24 -2.46 0.54
C ALA A 176 -6.08 -1.04 1.10
N PHE A 177 -6.92 -0.68 2.08
CA PHE A 177 -6.88 0.63 2.74
C PHE A 177 -5.72 0.78 3.73
N ARG A 178 -5.06 -0.33 4.06
CA ARG A 178 -3.84 -0.36 4.87
C ARG A 178 -2.98 -1.57 4.50
N PRO A 179 -1.70 -1.58 4.89
CA PRO A 179 -0.84 -2.75 4.76
C PRO A 179 -1.45 -3.98 5.44
N LEU A 180 -1.29 -5.14 4.82
CA LEU A 180 -1.90 -6.41 5.26
C LEU A 180 -0.87 -7.30 5.92
N SER A 181 -1.22 -8.00 7.00
CA SER A 181 -0.44 -9.17 7.41
C SER A 181 -0.57 -10.29 6.37
N ILE A 182 0.36 -11.25 6.37
CA ILE A 182 0.30 -12.41 5.46
C ILE A 182 -0.98 -13.22 5.70
N SER A 183 -1.40 -13.39 6.95
CA SER A 183 -2.65 -14.08 7.30
C SER A 183 -3.88 -13.36 6.77
N GLU A 184 -3.92 -12.03 6.84
CA GLU A 184 -5.02 -11.24 6.27
C GLU A 184 -5.02 -11.31 4.75
N LEU A 185 -3.85 -11.16 4.13
CA LEU A 185 -3.72 -11.27 2.69
C LEU A 185 -4.21 -12.63 2.19
N SER A 186 -3.85 -13.73 2.88
CA SER A 186 -4.27 -15.09 2.53
C SER A 186 -5.80 -15.22 2.53
N VAL A 187 -6.47 -14.68 3.56
CA VAL A 187 -7.94 -14.66 3.65
C VAL A 187 -8.56 -13.84 2.52
N LEU A 188 -8.04 -12.65 2.26
CA LEU A 188 -8.58 -11.76 1.25
C LEU A 188 -8.25 -12.22 -0.18
N ALA A 189 -7.17 -12.96 -0.36
CA ALA A 189 -6.79 -13.58 -1.63
C ALA A 189 -7.50 -14.91 -1.87
N ASP A 190 -8.14 -15.49 -0.84
CA ASP A 190 -8.70 -16.85 -0.83
C ASP A 190 -7.64 -17.90 -1.20
N LEU A 191 -6.46 -17.78 -0.59
CA LEU A 191 -5.29 -18.62 -0.84
C LEU A 191 -4.81 -19.30 0.45
N PRO A 192 -4.30 -20.54 0.36
CA PRO A 192 -3.49 -21.13 1.43
C PRO A 192 -2.30 -20.23 1.80
N SER A 193 -1.89 -20.24 3.08
CA SER A 193 -0.84 -19.35 3.58
C SER A 193 0.50 -19.54 2.85
N ASP A 194 0.88 -20.78 2.54
CA ASP A 194 2.10 -21.13 1.81
C ASP A 194 2.05 -20.64 0.34
N VAL A 195 0.89 -20.72 -0.29
CA VAL A 195 0.66 -20.17 -1.63
C VAL A 195 0.73 -18.64 -1.62
N ALA A 196 0.13 -17.99 -0.61
CA ALA A 196 0.18 -16.53 -0.47
C ALA A 196 1.62 -16.03 -0.22
N GLU A 197 2.40 -16.72 0.61
CA GLU A 197 3.83 -16.43 0.82
C GLU A 197 4.62 -16.54 -0.49
N THR A 198 4.43 -17.65 -1.20
CA THR A 198 5.09 -17.86 -2.51
C THR A 198 4.67 -16.80 -3.52
N ALA A 199 3.40 -16.39 -3.54
CA ALA A 199 2.89 -15.33 -4.39
C ALA A 199 3.53 -13.97 -4.07
N ILE A 200 3.66 -13.62 -2.77
CA ILE A 200 4.34 -12.39 -2.34
C ILE A 200 5.79 -12.39 -2.86
N GLU A 201 6.51 -13.51 -2.71
CA GLU A 201 7.89 -13.64 -3.19
C GLU A 201 7.98 -13.50 -4.72
N MET A 202 7.05 -14.12 -5.46
CA MET A 202 6.99 -14.05 -6.92
C MET A 202 6.60 -12.68 -7.46
N CYS A 203 5.73 -11.95 -6.76
CA CYS A 203 5.42 -10.55 -7.04
C CYS A 203 6.68 -9.66 -6.89
N GLY A 204 7.69 -10.15 -6.17
CA GLY A 204 9.04 -9.61 -6.17
C GLY A 204 9.06 -8.13 -5.81
N SER A 205 9.67 -7.32 -6.66
CA SER A 205 9.83 -5.89 -6.40
C SER A 205 8.54 -5.07 -6.52
N PHE A 206 7.37 -5.65 -6.78
CA PHE A 206 6.10 -4.92 -6.58
C PHE A 206 5.77 -4.80 -5.09
N LEU A 207 6.16 -5.80 -4.30
CA LEU A 207 5.80 -5.94 -2.90
C LEU A 207 7.03 -5.88 -1.99
N THR A 208 6.81 -5.50 -0.74
CA THR A 208 7.82 -5.54 0.31
C THR A 208 7.18 -5.96 1.62
N LEU A 209 7.91 -6.77 2.40
CA LEU A 209 7.52 -7.18 3.73
C LEU A 209 8.22 -6.28 4.76
N THR A 210 7.45 -5.46 5.47
CA THR A 210 7.97 -4.51 6.46
C THR A 210 7.28 -4.77 7.79
N LYS A 211 8.05 -5.14 8.83
CA LYS A 211 7.51 -5.43 10.18
C LYS A 211 6.34 -6.46 10.17
N GLY A 212 6.42 -7.45 9.28
CA GLY A 212 5.39 -8.50 9.15
C GLY A 212 4.14 -8.11 8.35
N THR A 213 4.13 -6.94 7.71
CA THR A 213 3.05 -6.54 6.79
C THR A 213 3.53 -6.39 5.36
N VAL A 214 2.69 -6.81 4.41
CA VAL A 214 2.87 -6.71 2.98
C VAL A 214 2.41 -5.34 2.52
N ASN A 215 3.29 -4.67 1.78
CA ASN A 215 3.11 -3.33 1.25
C ASN A 215 3.50 -3.31 -0.22
N LEU A 216 2.97 -2.38 -1.00
CA LEU A 216 3.60 -2.02 -2.27
C LEU A 216 4.98 -1.41 -1.99
N ILE A 217 5.96 -1.68 -2.86
CA ILE A 217 7.33 -1.20 -2.65
C ILE A 217 7.43 0.33 -2.65
N HIS A 218 6.56 0.99 -3.42
CA HIS A 218 6.56 2.42 -3.67
C HIS A 218 5.26 2.85 -4.36
N GLN A 219 4.89 4.13 -4.28
CA GLN A 219 3.71 4.69 -4.96
C GLN A 219 3.74 4.48 -6.48
N SER A 220 4.91 4.56 -7.11
CA SER A 220 5.04 4.29 -8.56
C SER A 220 4.62 2.86 -8.96
N ALA A 221 4.76 1.87 -8.05
CA ALA A 221 4.23 0.53 -8.28
C ALA A 221 2.70 0.54 -8.25
N LYS A 222 2.10 1.30 -7.32
CA LYS A 222 0.64 1.52 -7.27
C LYS A 222 0.14 2.16 -8.56
N ASP A 223 0.76 3.26 -8.97
CA ASP A 223 0.39 4.00 -10.19
C ASP A 223 0.47 3.09 -11.44
N TYR A 224 1.51 2.27 -11.54
CA TYR A 224 1.63 1.28 -12.61
C TYR A 224 0.49 0.26 -12.58
N LEU A 225 0.18 -0.31 -11.42
CA LEU A 225 -0.89 -1.31 -11.27
C LEU A 225 -2.27 -0.70 -11.57
N GLU A 226 -2.53 0.53 -11.14
CA GLU A 226 -3.78 1.25 -11.43
C GLU A 226 -3.93 1.53 -12.92
N LYS A 227 -2.88 2.04 -13.58
CA LYS A 227 -2.88 2.32 -15.02
C LYS A 227 -3.11 1.05 -15.85
N ASN A 228 -2.58 -0.08 -15.40
CA ASN A 228 -2.64 -1.37 -16.11
C ASN A 228 -3.66 -2.35 -15.51
N TYR A 229 -4.55 -1.87 -14.63
CA TYR A 229 -5.38 -2.74 -13.81
C TYR A 229 -6.26 -3.67 -14.65
N LYS A 230 -7.00 -3.11 -15.61
CA LYS A 230 -7.90 -3.89 -16.47
C LYS A 230 -7.17 -4.80 -17.45
N SER A 231 -6.02 -4.36 -17.97
CA SER A 231 -5.29 -5.11 -18.98
C SER A 231 -4.46 -6.25 -18.40
N ARG A 232 -3.97 -6.11 -17.15
CA ARG A 232 -3.00 -7.05 -16.56
C ARG A 232 -3.50 -7.76 -15.31
N LEU A 233 -4.38 -7.15 -14.51
CA LEU A 233 -4.81 -7.71 -13.21
C LEU A 233 -6.21 -8.29 -13.24
N GLN A 234 -7.23 -7.45 -13.43
CA GLN A 234 -8.64 -7.83 -13.34
C GLN A 234 -9.44 -7.07 -14.40
N PRO A 235 -9.89 -7.73 -15.48
CA PRO A 235 -10.56 -7.10 -16.63
C PRO A 235 -11.79 -6.26 -16.26
N ASP A 236 -12.57 -6.72 -15.29
CA ASP A 236 -13.78 -6.03 -14.81
C ASP A 236 -13.49 -4.75 -14.01
N GLY A 237 -12.21 -4.47 -13.76
CA GLY A 237 -11.75 -3.24 -13.13
C GLY A 237 -11.75 -3.28 -11.60
N PRO A 238 -11.34 -2.17 -10.95
CA PRO A 238 -11.09 -2.12 -9.51
C PRO A 238 -12.36 -2.36 -8.69
N ALA A 239 -13.54 -1.97 -9.21
CA ALA A 239 -14.81 -2.25 -8.57
C ALA A 239 -15.01 -3.76 -8.34
N GLN A 240 -14.72 -4.61 -9.33
CA GLN A 240 -14.82 -6.06 -9.14
C GLN A 240 -13.84 -6.57 -8.06
N GLY A 241 -12.63 -5.98 -7.98
CA GLY A 241 -11.67 -6.30 -6.93
C GLY A 241 -12.19 -5.93 -5.53
N HIS A 242 -12.75 -4.74 -5.37
CA HIS A 242 -13.38 -4.32 -4.10
C HIS A 242 -14.55 -5.24 -3.71
N ALA A 243 -15.40 -5.61 -4.67
CA ALA A 243 -16.52 -6.54 -4.44
C ALA A 243 -16.02 -7.89 -3.93
N GLU A 244 -15.01 -8.45 -4.58
CA GLU A 244 -14.45 -9.76 -4.20
C GLU A 244 -13.77 -9.72 -2.81
N ILE A 245 -13.04 -8.65 -2.49
CA ILE A 245 -12.44 -8.44 -1.15
C ILE A 245 -13.53 -8.35 -0.08
N SER A 246 -14.61 -7.61 -0.35
CA SER A 246 -15.77 -7.50 0.55
C SER A 246 -16.41 -8.88 0.76
N ARG A 247 -16.69 -9.61 -0.32
CA ARG A 247 -17.28 -10.95 -0.28
C ARG A 247 -16.46 -11.92 0.55
N ARG A 248 -15.15 -12.03 0.28
CA ARG A 248 -14.22 -12.91 1.02
C ARG A 248 -14.13 -12.52 2.50
N SER A 249 -14.16 -11.21 2.79
CA SER A 249 -14.20 -10.72 4.17
C SER A 249 -15.45 -11.18 4.92
N ILE A 250 -16.61 -11.10 4.28
CA ILE A 250 -17.88 -11.58 4.83
C ILE A 250 -17.84 -13.10 5.03
N ASP A 251 -17.32 -13.86 4.07
CA ASP A 251 -17.20 -15.32 4.15
C ASP A 251 -16.31 -15.76 5.32
N ALA A 252 -15.16 -15.12 5.48
CA ALA A 252 -14.23 -15.39 6.55
C ALA A 252 -14.85 -15.12 7.93
N MET A 253 -15.53 -13.98 8.09
CA MET A 253 -16.22 -13.66 9.35
C MET A 253 -17.42 -14.56 9.61
N SER A 254 -18.13 -15.00 8.57
CA SER A 254 -19.28 -15.92 8.69
C SER A 254 -18.84 -17.32 9.10
N SER A 255 -17.63 -17.72 8.73
CA SER A 255 -17.05 -19.03 9.04
C SER A 255 -16.50 -19.11 10.47
N MET A 256 -16.57 -18.01 11.24
CA MET A 256 -16.07 -17.98 12.60
C MET A 256 -16.87 -18.93 13.51
N PRO A 257 -16.20 -19.84 14.23
CA PRO A 257 -16.84 -21.00 14.81
C PRO A 257 -17.71 -20.68 16.03
N ARG A 258 -17.48 -19.54 16.71
CA ARG A 258 -18.11 -19.24 18.01
C ARG A 258 -18.38 -17.76 18.20
N GLN A 259 -19.38 -17.45 19.03
CA GLN A 259 -19.54 -16.16 19.69
C GLN A 259 -18.61 -16.13 20.92
N ASN A 260 -18.18 -14.96 21.38
CA ASN A 260 -17.17 -14.82 22.44
C ASN A 260 -15.77 -15.28 21.98
N MET A 261 -15.19 -14.58 21.00
CA MET A 261 -13.96 -14.95 20.31
C MET A 261 -12.74 -15.08 21.23
N TYR A 262 -12.69 -14.27 22.28
CA TYR A 262 -11.60 -14.30 23.27
C TYR A 262 -11.98 -15.08 24.54
N ASN A 263 -13.13 -15.78 24.54
CA ASN A 263 -13.64 -16.55 25.68
C ASN A 263 -13.65 -15.74 26.99
N LEU A 264 -14.15 -14.51 26.93
CA LEU A 264 -14.20 -13.57 28.05
C LEU A 264 -15.34 -13.91 29.00
N ASP A 265 -15.08 -13.76 30.31
CA ASP A 265 -16.09 -13.89 31.35
C ASP A 265 -17.04 -12.67 31.40
N LEU A 266 -18.26 -12.90 31.89
CA LEU A 266 -19.21 -11.83 32.17
C LEU A 266 -18.63 -10.86 33.21
N GLY A 267 -18.46 -9.58 32.84
CA GLY A 267 -17.90 -8.54 33.70
C GLY A 267 -16.43 -8.19 33.43
N PHE A 268 -15.83 -8.73 32.35
CA PHE A 268 -14.49 -8.37 31.91
C PHE A 268 -14.34 -6.86 31.65
N LYS A 269 -13.26 -6.25 32.18
CA LYS A 269 -12.94 -4.84 31.96
C LYS A 269 -12.02 -4.69 30.74
N PRO A 270 -12.36 -3.85 29.74
CA PRO A 270 -11.57 -3.67 28.51
C PRO A 270 -10.11 -3.26 28.74
N GLU A 271 -9.82 -2.61 29.88
CA GLU A 271 -8.51 -2.06 30.25
C GLU A 271 -7.37 -3.10 30.33
N ASN A 272 -7.70 -4.39 30.45
CA ASN A 272 -6.73 -5.49 30.55
C ASN A 272 -6.72 -6.42 29.31
N MET A 273 -7.28 -5.97 28.18
CA MET A 273 -7.45 -6.84 27.02
C MET A 273 -6.15 -7.00 26.22
N ALA A 274 -5.53 -8.18 26.35
CA ALA A 274 -4.53 -8.67 25.41
C ALA A 274 -5.16 -9.72 24.49
N PRO A 275 -4.86 -9.74 23.18
CA PRO A 275 -5.27 -10.85 22.32
C PRO A 275 -4.73 -12.18 22.87
N PRO A 276 -5.51 -13.27 22.82
CA PRO A 276 -5.00 -14.60 23.15
C PRO A 276 -3.91 -15.04 22.15
N ASP A 277 -3.13 -16.06 22.51
CA ASP A 277 -2.13 -16.67 21.62
C ASP A 277 -2.50 -18.14 21.36
N PRO A 278 -2.83 -18.53 20.12
CA PRO A 278 -2.90 -17.69 18.92
C PRO A 278 -4.12 -16.74 18.92
N ASP A 279 -3.98 -15.56 18.32
CA ASP A 279 -5.09 -14.61 18.18
C ASP A 279 -6.03 -15.07 17.07
N PRO A 280 -7.28 -15.47 17.40
CA PRO A 280 -8.22 -15.95 16.40
C PRO A 280 -8.75 -14.84 15.49
N LEU A 281 -8.59 -13.56 15.85
CA LEU A 281 -8.95 -12.44 14.98
C LEU A 281 -7.84 -12.05 14.02
N ALA A 282 -6.57 -12.44 14.27
CA ALA A 282 -5.41 -12.00 13.48
C ALA A 282 -5.60 -12.14 11.95
N PRO A 283 -6.16 -13.25 11.41
CA PRO A 283 -6.38 -13.40 9.97
C PRO A 283 -7.52 -12.53 9.41
N ILE A 284 -8.46 -12.07 10.25
CA ILE A 284 -9.68 -11.38 9.82
C ILE A 284 -9.78 -9.94 10.34
N ARG A 285 -8.76 -9.40 11.03
CA ARG A 285 -8.83 -8.04 11.60
C ARG A 285 -9.10 -7.00 10.51
N TYR A 286 -8.44 -7.13 9.37
CA TYR A 286 -8.72 -6.30 8.20
C TYR A 286 -10.18 -6.42 7.76
N SER A 287 -10.64 -7.66 7.55
CA SER A 287 -12.01 -7.97 7.13
C SER A 287 -13.03 -7.35 8.08
N CYS A 288 -12.84 -7.45 9.40
CA CYS A 288 -13.76 -6.86 10.39
C CYS A 288 -13.92 -5.35 10.24
N VAL A 289 -12.87 -4.63 9.83
CA VAL A 289 -12.89 -3.18 9.77
C VAL A 289 -13.34 -2.68 8.39
N TYR A 290 -12.79 -3.23 7.31
CA TYR A 290 -12.80 -2.59 6.00
C TYR A 290 -13.73 -3.21 4.97
N TRP A 291 -14.36 -4.36 5.25
CA TRP A 291 -15.36 -4.94 4.33
C TRP A 291 -16.44 -3.91 3.89
N PRO A 292 -16.97 -3.03 4.77
CA PRO A 292 -17.98 -2.05 4.38
C PRO A 292 -17.39 -0.97 3.47
N ASP A 293 -16.14 -0.54 3.70
CA ASP A 293 -15.47 0.45 2.88
C ASP A 293 -15.22 -0.06 1.46
N HIS A 294 -14.86 -1.35 1.32
CA HIS A 294 -14.78 -2.01 0.02
C HIS A 294 -16.14 -2.02 -0.68
N LEU A 295 -17.21 -2.38 0.02
CA LEU A 295 -18.56 -2.37 -0.53
C LEU A 295 -18.99 -0.97 -1.00
N CYS A 296 -18.70 0.07 -0.20
CA CYS A 296 -19.02 1.46 -0.54
C CYS A 296 -18.17 2.04 -1.68
N SER A 297 -17.03 1.40 -2.03
CA SER A 297 -16.21 1.81 -3.18
C SER A 297 -16.84 1.42 -4.52
N LEU A 298 -17.94 0.66 -4.47
CA LEU A 298 -18.70 0.17 -5.60
C LEU A 298 -19.81 1.20 -5.85
N ASN A 299 -19.59 2.15 -6.77
CA ASN A 299 -20.52 3.27 -7.06
C ASN A 299 -21.85 2.83 -7.72
N THR A 300 -22.32 1.61 -7.46
CA THR A 300 -23.53 1.02 -8.04
C THR A 300 -24.32 0.25 -6.99
N CYS A 301 -25.62 0.19 -7.19
CA CYS A 301 -26.51 -0.54 -6.30
C CYS A 301 -26.27 -2.04 -6.38
N GLN A 302 -25.80 -2.55 -5.25
CA GLN A 302 -25.32 -3.91 -5.10
C GLN A 302 -26.51 -4.86 -4.99
N ARG A 303 -26.55 -5.90 -5.82
CA ARG A 303 -27.37 -7.10 -5.52
C ARG A 303 -26.98 -7.74 -4.19
N GLU A 304 -25.78 -7.47 -3.67
CA GLU A 304 -25.34 -7.98 -2.37
C GLU A 304 -26.08 -7.33 -1.18
N LEU A 305 -26.66 -6.15 -1.38
CA LEU A 305 -27.39 -5.36 -0.37
C LEU A 305 -28.91 -5.55 -0.43
N THR A 306 -29.44 -6.36 -1.35
CA THR A 306 -30.88 -6.67 -1.40
C THR A 306 -31.30 -7.54 -0.21
N ASP A 307 -32.61 -7.67 0.04
CA ASP A 307 -33.18 -8.43 1.16
C ASP A 307 -32.84 -9.94 1.13
N ASP A 308 -32.36 -10.45 0.01
CA ASP A 308 -31.83 -11.80 -0.21
C ASP A 308 -30.30 -11.81 -0.47
N GLY A 309 -29.67 -10.65 -0.36
CA GLY A 309 -28.26 -10.42 -0.61
C GLY A 309 -27.37 -10.95 0.51
N LYS A 310 -26.12 -11.24 0.16
CA LYS A 310 -25.13 -11.82 1.06
C LYS A 310 -24.82 -10.92 2.27
N VAL A 311 -24.83 -9.59 2.08
CA VAL A 311 -24.63 -8.63 3.17
C VAL A 311 -25.78 -8.67 4.15
N PHE A 312 -27.02 -8.75 3.67
CA PHE A 312 -28.20 -8.85 4.52
C PHE A 312 -28.19 -10.13 5.35
N GLU A 313 -27.93 -11.29 4.72
CA GLU A 313 -27.83 -12.56 5.44
C GLU A 313 -26.70 -12.58 6.47
N PHE A 314 -25.55 -11.96 6.15
CA PHE A 314 -24.46 -11.78 7.09
C PHE A 314 -24.87 -10.95 8.30
N LEU A 315 -25.47 -9.76 8.08
CA LEU A 315 -25.91 -8.90 9.18
C LEU A 315 -27.00 -9.58 10.02
N LYS A 316 -27.97 -10.24 9.38
CA LYS A 316 -29.05 -10.94 10.10
C LYS A 316 -28.53 -12.03 11.05
N LYS A 317 -27.50 -12.79 10.63
CA LYS A 317 -26.99 -13.94 11.40
C LYS A 317 -25.80 -13.61 12.30
N TYR A 318 -24.92 -12.70 11.87
CA TYR A 318 -23.59 -12.51 12.45
C TYR A 318 -23.31 -11.08 12.93
N PHE A 319 -24.27 -10.15 12.84
CA PHE A 319 -24.07 -8.75 13.24
C PHE A 319 -23.50 -8.57 14.66
N LEU A 320 -24.03 -9.28 15.65
CA LEU A 320 -23.52 -9.17 17.03
C LEU A 320 -22.09 -9.70 17.16
N ARG A 321 -21.72 -10.74 16.42
CA ARG A 321 -20.35 -11.27 16.40
C ARG A 321 -19.40 -10.29 15.74
N TRP A 322 -19.85 -9.62 14.67
CA TRP A 322 -19.08 -8.57 14.03
C TRP A 322 -18.83 -7.37 14.96
N LEU A 323 -19.87 -6.91 15.67
CA LEU A 323 -19.72 -5.85 16.68
C LEU A 323 -18.80 -6.26 17.83
N GLU A 324 -18.88 -7.51 18.28
CA GLU A 324 -17.96 -8.07 19.26
C GLU A 324 -16.51 -7.97 18.76
N SER A 325 -16.21 -8.47 17.56
CA SER A 325 -14.87 -8.38 16.96
C SER A 325 -14.38 -6.93 16.84
N LEU A 326 -15.23 -6.01 16.41
CA LEU A 326 -14.89 -4.58 16.35
C LEU A 326 -14.57 -4.00 17.74
N SER A 327 -15.30 -4.41 18.77
CA SER A 327 -15.03 -4.01 20.15
C SER A 327 -13.69 -4.58 20.64
N LEU A 328 -13.41 -5.85 20.35
CA LEU A 328 -12.14 -6.50 20.70
C LEU A 328 -10.93 -5.86 20.00
N LEU A 329 -11.14 -5.32 18.80
CA LEU A 329 -10.14 -4.57 18.04
C LEU A 329 -10.05 -3.08 18.46
N GLY A 330 -10.84 -2.64 19.44
CA GLY A 330 -10.88 -1.23 19.87
C GLY A 330 -11.43 -0.27 18.81
N ASN A 331 -12.16 -0.77 17.80
CA ASN A 331 -12.63 -0.01 16.64
C ASN A 331 -14.17 0.05 16.53
N LEU A 332 -14.86 0.05 17.67
CA LEU A 332 -16.33 0.12 17.70
C LEU A 332 -16.86 1.42 17.10
N SER A 333 -16.16 2.54 17.30
CA SER A 333 -16.50 3.83 16.69
C SER A 333 -16.42 3.80 15.17
N GLY A 334 -15.39 3.15 14.61
CA GLY A 334 -15.28 2.88 13.17
C GLY A 334 -16.42 1.99 12.67
N GLY A 335 -16.77 0.94 13.43
CA GLY A 335 -17.93 0.10 13.14
C GLY A 335 -19.24 0.87 13.02
N LEU A 336 -19.50 1.81 13.93
CA LEU A 336 -20.68 2.68 13.87
C LEU A 336 -20.68 3.56 12.61
N LEU A 337 -19.52 4.08 12.21
CA LEU A 337 -19.39 4.84 10.98
C LEU A 337 -19.69 3.96 9.77
N SER A 338 -19.16 2.73 9.74
CA SER A 338 -19.42 1.77 8.67
C SER A 338 -20.90 1.39 8.57
N ILE A 339 -21.60 1.18 9.70
CA ILE A 339 -23.04 0.93 9.71
C ILE A 339 -23.81 2.12 9.10
N ARG A 340 -23.42 3.36 9.42
CA ARG A 340 -24.04 4.55 8.82
C ARG A 340 -23.80 4.62 7.31
N LYS A 341 -22.58 4.29 6.85
CA LYS A 341 -22.27 4.21 5.42
C LYS A 341 -23.13 3.16 4.72
N LEU A 342 -23.23 1.96 5.28
CA LEU A 342 -24.05 0.87 4.73
C LEU A 342 -25.54 1.25 4.66
N LEU A 343 -26.06 1.86 5.73
CA LEU A 343 -27.46 2.34 5.76
C LEU A 343 -27.71 3.39 4.68
N HIS A 344 -26.77 4.33 4.49
CA HIS A 344 -26.89 5.34 3.45
C HIS A 344 -26.90 4.71 2.05
N VAL A 345 -25.99 3.77 1.77
CA VAL A 345 -25.97 3.06 0.47
C VAL A 345 -27.27 2.28 0.26
N ALA A 346 -27.78 1.57 1.26
CA ALA A 346 -29.03 0.83 1.16
C ALA A 346 -30.25 1.73 0.91
N GLN A 347 -30.27 2.95 1.47
CA GLN A 347 -31.37 3.91 1.29
C GLN A 347 -31.37 4.58 -0.08
N VAL A 348 -30.21 4.68 -0.74
CA VAL A 348 -30.05 5.40 -2.01
C VAL A 348 -30.31 4.49 -3.22
N CYS A 349 -30.53 3.18 -3.02
CA CYS A 349 -30.41 2.16 -4.07
C CYS A 349 -31.67 1.60 -4.77
#